data_AF-A0A3M2HXW8-F1
#
_entry.id   AF-A0A3M2HXW8-F1
#
_cell.length_a   1.000
_cell.length_b   1.000
_cell.length_c   1.000
_cell.angle_alpha   90.00
_cell.angle_beta   90.00
_cell.angle_gamma   90.00
#
_symmetry.space_group_name_H-M   'P 1'
#
loop_
_entity.id
_entity.type
_entity.pdbx_description
1 polymer ?
#
loop_
_entity_poly.entity_id
_entity_poly.type
_entity_poly.pdbx_seq_one_letter_code
_entity_poly.pdbx_strand_id
1 'polypeptide(L)'
;MASGNHRTGSSARLHAGALLSHSGVIKTNAVFLVFALSACRQAVPSAMPAPSPQEPTARTIPASGVVPSASTPTTEDWKLSVSPGEGGKYRIHITDATGRELQVIDGQEGKPPYEAAALLKLDDFTGDGKPDILVRSLSAGASALTSESIYVYDAKSGHFLDAELFENDGEVTKTGPGCIAVEHRNLDNMTYAKDQYCWEGSWVFKGNKD
;
A
#
# COMPACT_ATOMS: atom_id res chain seq x y z
N MET A 1 -33.63 6.42 -21.20
CA MET A 1 -32.89 7.61 -20.73
C MET A 1 -33.50 8.04 -19.41
N ALA A 2 -32.89 7.65 -18.29
CA ALA A 2 -33.30 8.10 -16.97
C ALA A 2 -32.03 8.57 -16.26
N SER A 3 -31.94 9.88 -16.13
CA SER A 3 -30.95 10.61 -15.34
C SER A 3 -31.31 10.44 -13.87
N GLY A 4 -30.40 9.97 -13.03
CA GLY A 4 -30.66 9.68 -11.62
C GLY A 4 -29.46 9.99 -10.72
N ASN A 5 -29.43 11.24 -10.26
CA ASN A 5 -28.84 11.75 -9.01
C ASN A 5 -27.47 11.21 -8.56
N HIS A 6 -26.43 12.00 -8.81
CA HIS A 6 -25.19 11.95 -8.05
C HIS A 6 -25.46 12.28 -6.56
N ARG A 7 -25.24 11.31 -5.67
CA ARG A 7 -25.11 11.55 -4.22
C ARG A 7 -23.66 11.92 -3.93
N THR A 8 -23.38 13.21 -3.79
CA THR A 8 -22.12 13.71 -3.23
C THR A 8 -22.35 14.02 -1.75
N GLY A 9 -22.10 13.05 -0.88
CA GLY A 9 -22.14 13.22 0.57
C GLY A 9 -20.77 13.62 1.11
N SER A 10 -20.49 14.93 1.17
CA SER A 10 -19.27 15.45 1.79
C SER A 10 -19.34 15.28 3.31
N SER A 11 -18.47 14.47 3.89
CA SER A 11 -18.29 14.37 5.35
C SER A 11 -16.94 14.96 5.75
N ALA A 12 -16.96 16.22 6.18
CA ALA A 12 -15.82 16.87 6.81
C ALA A 12 -15.56 16.28 8.20
N ARG A 13 -14.36 15.72 8.43
CA ARG A 13 -13.90 15.33 9.77
C ARG A 13 -13.44 16.59 10.54
N LEU A 14 -14.18 16.96 11.58
CA LEU A 14 -13.83 18.02 12.52
C LEU A 14 -12.75 17.54 13.50
N HIS A 15 -11.63 18.27 13.56
CA HIS A 15 -10.62 18.16 14.62
C HIS A 15 -11.17 18.75 15.92
N ALA A 16 -11.11 17.98 17.01
CA ALA A 16 -11.28 18.49 18.37
C ALA A 16 -10.07 18.11 19.22
N GLY A 17 -9.45 19.13 19.81
CA GLY A 17 -8.19 19.05 20.53
C GLY A 17 -8.26 18.53 21.97
N ALA A 18 -7.10 18.05 22.38
CA ALA A 18 -6.49 17.90 23.70
C ALA A 18 -7.31 18.16 24.97
N LEU A 19 -7.26 17.19 25.89
CA LEU A 19 -7.14 17.43 27.34
C LEU A 19 -6.13 16.45 27.97
N LEU A 20 -5.10 17.03 28.59
CA LEU A 20 -4.10 16.37 29.44
C LEU A 20 -4.70 15.97 30.78
N SER A 21 -4.38 14.78 31.29
CA SER A 21 -4.35 14.52 32.74
C SER A 21 -3.50 13.30 33.12
N HIS A 22 -2.29 13.60 33.59
CA HIS A 22 -1.56 13.07 34.75
C HIS A 22 -1.67 11.59 35.21
N SER A 23 -0.45 11.03 35.35
CA SER A 23 0.05 10.18 36.46
C SER A 23 -0.08 8.66 36.33
N GLY A 24 1.08 7.97 36.32
CA GLY A 24 1.16 6.53 36.54
C GLY A 24 2.52 5.91 36.22
N VAL A 25 3.51 6.12 37.09
CA VAL A 25 4.83 5.47 37.10
C VAL A 25 4.69 3.98 37.46
N ILE A 26 5.09 3.02 36.59
CA ILE A 26 5.55 1.68 37.03
C ILE A 26 6.64 1.11 36.09
N LYS A 27 7.88 1.15 36.61
CA LYS A 27 8.99 0.17 36.60
C LYS A 27 9.17 -0.82 35.42
N THR A 28 10.27 -0.55 34.69
CA THR A 28 11.35 -1.46 34.26
C THR A 28 11.20 -2.97 34.48
N ASN A 29 11.38 -3.75 33.40
CA ASN A 29 12.23 -4.94 33.38
C ASN A 29 12.79 -5.16 31.97
N ALA A 30 14.06 -4.80 31.79
CA ALA A 30 14.86 -5.14 30.62
C ALA A 30 15.40 -6.57 30.80
N VAL A 31 15.02 -7.48 29.90
CA VAL A 31 15.66 -8.79 29.79
C VAL A 31 16.65 -8.70 28.63
N PHE A 32 17.93 -8.60 28.97
CA PHE A 32 19.04 -8.76 28.04
C PHE A 32 19.19 -10.24 27.68
N LEU A 33 18.96 -10.60 26.42
CA LEU A 33 19.37 -11.89 25.86
C LEU A 33 20.62 -11.69 25.01
N VAL A 34 21.75 -12.11 25.58
CA VAL A 34 23.07 -12.19 24.93
C VAL A 34 23.13 -13.51 24.18
N PHE A 35 23.28 -13.46 22.85
CA PHE A 35 23.69 -14.63 22.07
C PHE A 35 25.12 -14.44 21.54
N ALA A 36 25.94 -15.44 21.85
CA ALA A 36 27.37 -15.48 21.60
C ALA A 36 27.70 -15.68 20.10
N LEU A 37 28.73 -14.98 19.66
CA LEU A 37 29.43 -15.18 18.39
C LEU A 37 30.08 -16.57 18.33
N SER A 38 29.89 -17.29 17.22
CA SER A 38 30.79 -18.37 16.83
C SER A 38 31.39 -18.05 15.46
N ALA A 39 32.68 -17.73 15.50
CA ALA A 39 33.54 -17.60 14.33
C ALA A 39 34.12 -18.97 13.98
N CYS A 40 34.10 -19.34 12.70
CA CYS A 40 35.01 -20.33 12.15
C CYS A 40 35.79 -19.70 11.00
N ARG A 41 37.06 -19.40 11.29
CA ARG A 41 38.13 -19.17 10.30
C ARG A 41 38.56 -20.52 9.75
N GLN A 42 38.74 -20.62 8.43
CA GLN A 42 39.80 -21.47 7.87
C GLN A 42 40.47 -20.75 6.70
N ALA A 43 41.80 -20.88 6.67
CA ALA A 43 42.73 -20.21 5.78
C ALA A 43 43.14 -21.13 4.61
N VAL A 44 43.60 -20.47 3.55
CA VAL A 44 44.10 -20.92 2.22
C VAL A 44 45.34 -21.84 2.33
N PRO A 45 45.78 -22.51 1.22
CA PRO A 45 46.95 -21.95 0.51
C PRO A 45 47.06 -22.14 -1.04
N SER A 46 47.78 -21.18 -1.65
CA SER A 46 48.73 -21.20 -2.82
C SER A 46 48.26 -21.61 -4.24
N ALA A 47 48.31 -20.75 -5.29
CA ALA A 47 49.45 -20.20 -6.10
C ALA A 47 50.17 -21.30 -6.95
N MET A 48 50.48 -21.23 -8.27
CA MET A 48 50.80 -20.16 -9.26
C MET A 48 50.47 -20.60 -10.76
N PRO A 49 51.17 -20.22 -11.87
CA PRO A 49 50.69 -19.29 -12.93
C PRO A 49 50.73 -19.76 -14.43
N ALA A 50 50.05 -18.99 -15.33
CA ALA A 50 50.30 -18.71 -16.78
C ALA A 50 50.40 -19.87 -17.83
N PRO A 51 50.23 -19.68 -19.18
CA PRO A 51 50.25 -18.43 -19.97
C PRO A 51 49.13 -18.22 -21.04
N SER A 52 49.01 -16.98 -21.54
CA SER A 52 48.42 -16.55 -22.85
C SER A 52 49.40 -16.84 -24.01
N PRO A 53 49.13 -16.61 -25.34
CA PRO A 53 48.06 -15.84 -26.00
C PRO A 53 47.46 -16.47 -27.29
N GLN A 54 46.34 -15.92 -27.82
CA GLN A 54 46.23 -15.36 -29.18
C GLN A 54 44.78 -15.02 -29.60
N GLU A 55 44.65 -13.80 -30.11
CA GLU A 55 43.49 -13.16 -30.74
C GLU A 55 43.34 -13.63 -32.21
N PRO A 56 42.15 -13.51 -32.81
CA PRO A 56 42.10 -12.90 -34.14
C PRO A 56 41.16 -11.68 -34.19
N THR A 57 41.77 -10.61 -34.65
CA THR A 57 41.25 -9.30 -34.97
C THR A 57 40.05 -9.34 -35.92
N ALA A 58 38.99 -8.60 -35.58
CA ALA A 58 38.09 -8.00 -36.56
C ALA A 58 37.85 -6.53 -36.19
N ARG A 59 38.24 -5.66 -37.11
CA ARG A 59 38.17 -4.19 -37.04
C ARG A 59 36.78 -3.66 -37.39
N THR A 60 36.32 -2.68 -36.57
CA THR A 60 35.72 -1.36 -36.91
C THR A 60 34.39 -1.36 -37.70
N ILE A 61 33.29 -0.76 -37.22
CA ILE A 61 32.98 0.70 -37.18
C ILE A 61 31.88 0.98 -36.11
N PRO A 62 31.89 2.13 -35.41
CA PRO A 62 30.92 2.48 -34.39
C PRO A 62 29.66 3.13 -34.98
N ALA A 63 28.49 2.65 -34.57
CA ALA A 63 27.26 3.42 -34.68
C ALA A 63 26.88 3.91 -33.28
N SER A 64 27.17 5.18 -33.05
CA SER A 64 26.65 5.97 -31.94
C SER A 64 25.12 5.98 -32.05
N GLY A 65 24.47 5.17 -31.22
CA GLY A 65 23.05 5.18 -30.99
C GLY A 65 22.84 5.18 -29.49
N VAL A 66 23.01 6.35 -28.87
CA VAL A 66 22.49 6.60 -27.53
C VAL A 66 20.97 6.48 -27.63
N VAL A 67 20.45 5.27 -27.45
CA VAL A 67 19.11 5.12 -26.93
C VAL A 67 19.29 5.37 -25.43
N PRO A 68 18.70 6.43 -24.83
CA PRO A 68 18.46 6.36 -23.41
C PRO A 68 17.50 5.19 -23.26
N SER A 69 18.05 4.04 -22.87
CA SER A 69 17.29 2.98 -22.25
C SER A 69 16.70 3.65 -21.03
N ALA A 70 15.51 4.22 -21.19
CA ALA A 70 14.67 4.63 -20.10
C ALA A 70 14.38 3.31 -19.39
N SER A 71 15.24 2.99 -18.44
CA SER A 71 14.95 2.05 -17.37
C SER A 71 13.69 2.60 -16.75
N THR A 72 12.54 2.10 -17.19
CA THR A 72 11.31 2.15 -16.42
C THR A 72 11.72 1.85 -14.99
N PRO A 73 11.43 2.72 -14.01
CA PRO A 73 11.75 2.41 -12.64
C PRO A 73 11.11 1.06 -12.35
N THR A 74 12.00 0.07 -12.19
CA THR A 74 11.69 -1.24 -11.65
C THR A 74 10.80 -1.01 -10.46
N THR A 75 9.65 -1.69 -10.46
CA THR A 75 8.69 -1.81 -9.35
C THR A 75 9.30 -1.23 -8.09
N GLU A 76 8.96 0.01 -7.73
CA GLU A 76 9.55 0.62 -6.55
C GLU A 76 9.24 -0.34 -5.40
N ASP A 77 10.30 -0.93 -4.83
CA ASP A 77 10.21 -1.99 -3.82
C ASP A 77 9.71 -1.37 -2.49
N TRP A 78 8.46 -0.95 -2.48
CA TRP A 78 7.80 -0.39 -1.32
C TRP A 78 7.46 -1.51 -0.34
N LYS A 79 7.68 -1.24 0.94
CA LYS A 79 7.29 -2.13 2.02
C LYS A 79 6.23 -1.44 2.86
N LEU A 80 5.11 -2.14 3.05
CA LEU A 80 4.02 -1.72 3.91
C LEU A 80 4.15 -2.39 5.28
N SER A 81 3.95 -1.62 6.34
CA SER A 81 3.73 -2.15 7.69
C SER A 81 2.60 -1.38 8.38
N VAL A 82 2.08 -1.94 9.47
CA VAL A 82 1.03 -1.29 10.25
C VAL A 82 1.44 -1.18 11.71
N SER A 83 0.99 -0.13 12.38
CA SER A 83 1.18 0.05 13.81
C SER A 83 -0.09 0.58 14.48
N PRO A 84 -0.26 0.39 15.80
CA PRO A 84 -1.39 0.99 16.52
C PRO A 84 -1.41 2.52 16.39
N GLY A 85 -2.58 3.07 16.12
CA GLY A 85 -2.90 4.50 16.18
C GLY A 85 -3.77 4.84 17.39
N GLU A 86 -4.19 6.10 17.50
CA GLU A 86 -5.06 6.55 18.59
C GLU A 86 -6.51 6.08 18.41
N GLY A 87 -7.22 5.87 19.51
CA GLY A 87 -8.67 5.63 19.48
C GLY A 87 -9.10 4.31 18.82
N GLY A 88 -8.26 3.27 18.86
CA GLY A 88 -8.57 1.98 18.21
C GLY A 88 -8.48 2.06 16.68
N LYS A 89 -7.53 2.86 16.20
CA LYS A 89 -7.17 3.00 14.79
C LYS A 89 -5.79 2.40 14.56
N TYR A 90 -5.39 2.31 13.31
CA TYR A 90 -4.03 1.94 12.93
C TYR A 90 -3.43 2.93 11.93
N ARG A 91 -2.11 2.91 11.89
CA ARG A 91 -1.25 3.64 10.96
C ARG A 91 -0.70 2.69 9.93
N ILE A 92 -0.61 3.14 8.68
CA ILE A 92 0.08 2.47 7.59
C ILE A 92 1.40 3.19 7.39
N HIS A 93 2.50 2.45 7.44
CA HIS A 93 3.84 2.95 7.15
C HIS A 93 4.25 2.47 5.77
N ILE A 94 4.59 3.40 4.90
CA ILE A 94 5.13 3.15 3.58
C ILE A 94 6.63 3.44 3.64
N THR A 95 7.45 2.45 3.33
CA THR A 95 8.91 2.57 3.36
C THR A 95 9.51 2.14 2.03
N ASP A 96 10.67 2.69 1.67
CA ASP A 96 11.44 2.18 0.53
C ASP A 96 12.12 0.84 0.86
N ALA A 97 12.80 0.26 -0.13
CA ALA A 97 13.49 -1.02 0.00
C ALA A 97 14.49 -1.06 1.17
N THR A 98 15.09 0.09 1.50
CA THR A 98 16.09 0.26 2.57
C THR A 98 15.45 0.44 3.94
N GLY A 99 14.13 0.61 4.01
CA GLY A 99 13.36 0.83 5.24
C GLY A 99 13.23 2.30 5.63
N ARG A 100 13.62 3.24 4.76
CA ARG A 100 13.38 4.67 5.02
C ARG A 100 11.90 4.97 4.83
N GLU A 101 11.30 5.63 5.81
CA GLU A 101 9.89 6.03 5.77
C GLU A 101 9.65 7.09 4.70
N LEU A 102 8.75 6.77 3.77
CA LEU A 102 8.31 7.64 2.68
C LEU A 102 7.04 8.39 3.05
N GLN A 103 6.12 7.70 3.73
CA GLN A 103 4.83 8.25 4.10
C GLN A 103 4.23 7.45 5.27
N VAL A 104 3.45 8.13 6.11
CA VAL A 104 2.54 7.50 7.07
C VAL A 104 1.12 7.95 6.76
N ILE A 105 0.21 6.99 6.60
CA ILE A 105 -1.23 7.24 6.50
C ILE A 105 -1.85 6.82 7.84
N ASP A 106 -2.47 7.77 8.54
CA ASP A 106 -3.05 7.55 9.87
C ASP A 106 -4.58 7.54 9.82
N GLY A 107 -5.20 7.05 10.89
CA GLY A 107 -6.63 7.20 11.13
C GLY A 107 -7.50 6.10 10.55
N GLN A 108 -6.92 4.96 10.17
CA GLN A 108 -7.65 3.81 9.63
C GLN A 108 -8.33 3.05 10.76
N GLU A 109 -9.61 2.71 10.62
CA GLU A 109 -10.33 2.00 11.68
C GLU A 109 -9.91 0.54 11.73
N GLY A 110 -9.50 0.05 12.89
CA GLY A 110 -9.14 -1.35 13.01
C GLY A 110 -8.80 -1.72 14.43
N LYS A 111 -9.17 -2.95 14.81
CA LYS A 111 -8.79 -3.53 16.10
C LYS A 111 -7.69 -4.57 15.87
N PRO A 112 -6.88 -4.88 16.90
CA PRO A 112 -5.87 -5.92 16.80
C PRO A 112 -6.47 -7.27 16.36
N PRO A 113 -5.70 -8.12 15.64
CA PRO A 113 -4.26 -7.97 15.38
C PRO A 113 -3.97 -7.07 14.16
N TYR A 114 -3.00 -6.17 14.31
CA TYR A 114 -2.55 -5.27 13.25
C TYR A 114 -1.51 -5.98 12.37
N GLU A 115 -1.99 -6.86 11.49
CA GLU A 115 -1.14 -7.54 10.51
C GLU A 115 -1.30 -6.88 9.15
N ALA A 116 -0.21 -6.36 8.57
CA ALA A 116 -0.27 -5.62 7.32
C ALA A 116 -0.90 -6.46 6.19
N ALA A 117 -0.58 -7.74 6.10
CA ALA A 117 -1.14 -8.65 5.09
C ALA A 117 -2.64 -8.92 5.26
N ALA A 118 -3.22 -8.67 6.45
CA ALA A 118 -4.65 -8.83 6.71
C ALA A 118 -5.44 -7.54 6.47
N LEU A 119 -4.77 -6.38 6.52
CA LEU A 119 -5.38 -5.06 6.43
C LEU A 119 -5.11 -4.35 5.11
N LEU A 120 -4.03 -4.73 4.41
CA LEU A 120 -3.54 -4.00 3.25
C LEU A 120 -3.34 -4.94 2.08
N LYS A 121 -3.68 -4.45 0.88
CA LYS A 121 -3.33 -5.08 -0.39
C LYS A 121 -2.71 -4.04 -1.30
N LEU A 122 -1.55 -4.38 -1.85
CA LEU A 122 -0.86 -3.57 -2.86
C LEU A 122 -1.15 -4.17 -4.25
N ASP A 123 -1.76 -3.42 -5.14
CA ASP A 123 -2.14 -3.87 -6.49
C ASP A 123 -2.44 -2.65 -7.39
N ASP A 124 -2.38 -2.79 -8.71
CA ASP A 124 -2.66 -1.68 -9.67
C ASP A 124 -4.17 -1.54 -9.92
N PHE A 125 -4.91 -0.93 -8.98
CA PHE A 125 -6.36 -0.80 -9.06
C PHE A 125 -6.79 0.19 -10.14
N THR A 126 -6.01 1.23 -10.37
CA THR A 126 -6.27 2.28 -11.37
C THR A 126 -5.91 1.88 -12.80
N GLY A 127 -5.13 0.81 -12.98
CA GLY A 127 -4.68 0.34 -14.29
C GLY A 127 -3.62 1.23 -14.93
N ASP A 128 -2.97 2.10 -14.16
CA ASP A 128 -1.98 3.06 -14.64
C ASP A 128 -0.55 2.49 -14.67
N GLY A 129 -0.40 1.22 -14.25
CA GLY A 129 0.88 0.52 -14.16
C GLY A 129 1.66 0.80 -12.87
N LYS A 130 1.08 1.53 -11.91
CA LYS A 130 1.65 1.78 -10.59
C LYS A 130 0.86 1.06 -9.50
N PRO A 131 1.49 0.67 -8.39
CA PRO A 131 0.76 0.05 -7.30
C PRO A 131 -0.08 1.08 -6.55
N ASP A 132 -1.30 0.70 -6.21
CA ASP A 132 -2.21 1.39 -5.29
C ASP A 132 -2.39 0.54 -4.02
N ILE A 133 -2.85 1.16 -2.92
CA ILE A 133 -3.08 0.46 -1.64
C ILE A 133 -4.59 0.37 -1.40
N LEU A 134 -5.11 -0.86 -1.33
CA LEU A 134 -6.42 -1.14 -0.74
C LEU A 134 -6.26 -1.36 0.76
N VAL A 135 -7.06 -0.63 1.54
CA VAL A 135 -6.98 -0.54 2.99
C VAL A 135 -8.29 -1.01 3.59
N ARG A 136 -8.24 -2.06 4.41
CA ARG A 136 -9.39 -2.60 5.10
C ARG A 136 -9.61 -1.91 6.44
N SER A 137 -10.77 -1.27 6.57
CA SER A 137 -11.27 -0.73 7.83
C SER A 137 -12.23 -1.73 8.49
N LEU A 138 -12.03 -1.97 9.79
CA LEU A 138 -12.89 -2.82 10.60
C LEU A 138 -13.72 -1.90 11.49
N SER A 139 -15.00 -1.73 11.17
CA SER A 139 -15.88 -0.83 11.92
C SER A 139 -15.89 -1.20 13.40
N ALA A 140 -15.79 -0.20 14.27
CA ALA A 140 -15.63 -0.41 15.71
C ALA A 140 -16.92 -0.90 16.43
N GLY A 141 -18.05 -1.05 15.74
CA GLY A 141 -19.39 -1.35 16.30
C GLY A 141 -19.83 -2.82 16.27
N ALA A 142 -21.07 -3.06 16.73
CA ALA A 142 -21.71 -4.39 16.79
C ALA A 142 -22.07 -4.99 15.40
N SER A 143 -21.84 -4.22 14.33
CA SER A 143 -21.97 -4.69 12.95
C SER A 143 -20.62 -5.21 12.50
N ALA A 144 -20.56 -6.48 12.07
CA ALA A 144 -19.39 -7.11 11.45
C ALA A 144 -19.09 -6.55 10.04
N LEU A 145 -19.42 -5.27 9.81
CA LEU A 145 -19.18 -4.58 8.56
C LEU A 145 -17.72 -4.22 8.46
N THR A 146 -17.14 -4.57 7.32
CA THR A 146 -15.82 -4.09 6.93
C THR A 146 -16.01 -3.15 5.78
N SER A 147 -15.23 -2.08 5.76
CA SER A 147 -15.14 -1.21 4.60
C SER A 147 -13.71 -1.21 4.07
N GLU A 148 -13.54 -0.83 2.81
CA GLU A 148 -12.26 -0.76 2.15
C GLU A 148 -12.11 0.58 1.42
N SER A 149 -10.92 1.15 1.50
CA SER A 149 -10.54 2.41 0.85
C SER A 149 -9.34 2.19 -0.05
N ILE A 150 -9.27 2.89 -1.17
CA ILE A 150 -8.11 2.84 -2.08
C ILE A 150 -7.32 4.13 -1.96
N TYR A 151 -6.02 4.02 -1.74
CA TYR A 151 -5.06 5.09 -1.90
C TYR A 151 -4.29 4.91 -3.20
N VAL A 152 -4.33 5.91 -4.07
CA VAL A 152 -3.70 5.89 -5.39
C VAL A 152 -2.34 6.56 -5.32
N TYR A 153 -1.33 5.95 -5.94
CA TYR A 153 0.01 6.54 -5.96
C TYR A 153 0.10 7.70 -6.95
N ASP A 154 0.35 8.91 -6.44
CA ASP A 154 0.61 10.08 -7.27
C ASP A 154 2.12 10.27 -7.47
N ALA A 155 2.60 9.96 -8.68
CA ALA A 155 4.02 10.08 -9.03
C ALA A 155 4.55 11.53 -9.01
N LYS A 156 3.68 12.55 -9.03
CA LYS A 156 4.10 13.95 -8.95
C LYS A 156 4.53 14.32 -7.54
N SER A 157 3.75 13.90 -6.54
CA SER A 157 4.05 14.14 -5.13
C SER A 157 4.92 13.05 -4.52
N GLY A 158 4.94 11.85 -5.10
CA GLY A 158 5.60 10.67 -4.54
C GLY A 158 4.84 10.08 -3.36
N HIS A 159 3.54 10.37 -3.26
CA HIS A 159 2.69 9.96 -2.14
C HIS A 159 1.45 9.22 -2.62
N PHE A 160 0.95 8.35 -1.75
CA PHE A 160 -0.36 7.74 -1.85
C PHE A 160 -1.43 8.73 -1.40
N LEU A 161 -2.37 9.03 -2.28
CA LEU A 161 -3.47 9.96 -2.04
C LEU A 161 -4.77 9.19 -1.88
N ASP A 162 -5.61 9.64 -0.96
CA ASP A 162 -6.97 9.10 -0.81
C ASP A 162 -7.74 9.32 -2.12
N ALA A 163 -8.17 8.23 -2.75
CA ALA A 163 -8.91 8.28 -4.01
C ALA A 163 -10.40 8.21 -3.69
N GLU A 164 -10.99 9.42 -3.57
CA GLU A 164 -12.41 9.75 -3.38
C GLU A 164 -13.38 8.58 -3.11
N LEU A 165 -14.06 8.68 -1.97
CA LEU A 165 -14.85 7.60 -1.37
C LEU A 165 -16.13 7.27 -2.17
N PHE A 166 -16.30 5.99 -2.46
CA PHE A 166 -17.60 5.37 -2.74
C PHE A 166 -18.22 4.88 -1.41
N GLU A 167 -19.56 4.82 -1.33
CA GLU A 167 -20.22 4.14 -0.20
C GLU A 167 -19.80 2.67 -0.25
N ASN A 168 -19.17 2.19 0.83
CA ASN A 168 -18.67 0.84 0.91
C ASN A 168 -18.86 0.30 2.32
N ASP A 169 -19.55 -0.83 2.37
CA ASP A 169 -19.81 -1.62 3.57
C ASP A 169 -19.47 -3.09 3.30
N GLY A 170 -18.48 -3.33 2.42
CA GLY A 170 -18.09 -4.67 1.98
C GLY A 170 -16.77 -4.67 1.20
N GLU A 171 -16.60 -5.68 0.35
CA GLU A 171 -15.37 -5.89 -0.43
C GLU A 171 -15.28 -5.01 -1.69
N VAL A 172 -14.05 -4.62 -2.02
CA VAL A 172 -13.66 -4.02 -3.30
C VAL A 172 -12.87 -5.04 -4.13
N THR A 173 -13.44 -5.46 -5.26
CA THR A 173 -12.84 -6.48 -6.13
C THR A 173 -12.40 -5.87 -7.46
N LYS A 174 -11.19 -6.17 -7.92
CA LYS A 174 -10.77 -5.82 -9.29
C LYS A 174 -11.57 -6.62 -10.30
N THR A 175 -12.06 -5.94 -11.34
CA THR A 175 -12.89 -6.52 -12.40
C THR A 175 -12.27 -6.41 -13.79
N GLY A 176 -11.25 -5.55 -13.92
CA GLY A 176 -10.45 -5.36 -15.12
C GLY A 176 -9.39 -4.27 -14.87
N PRO A 177 -8.51 -3.99 -15.85
CA PRO A 177 -7.59 -2.86 -15.77
C PRO A 177 -8.35 -1.57 -15.49
N GLY A 178 -8.01 -0.89 -14.39
CA GLY A 178 -8.66 0.35 -13.98
C GLY A 178 -10.12 0.23 -13.56
N CYS A 179 -10.66 -0.97 -13.32
CA CYS A 179 -12.07 -1.14 -12.97
C CYS A 179 -12.25 -2.03 -11.74
N ILE A 180 -13.16 -1.61 -10.86
CA ILE A 180 -13.48 -2.29 -9.59
C ILE A 180 -14.99 -2.50 -9.44
N ALA A 181 -15.36 -3.53 -8.68
CA ALA A 181 -16.69 -3.67 -8.12
C ALA A 181 -16.62 -3.39 -6.63
N VAL A 182 -17.52 -2.57 -6.13
CA VAL A 182 -17.59 -2.14 -4.72
C VAL A 182 -18.88 -2.69 -4.13
N GLU A 183 -18.76 -3.53 -3.11
CA GLU A 183 -19.91 -4.00 -2.36
C GLU A 183 -20.38 -2.94 -1.34
N HIS A 184 -21.69 -2.74 -1.30
CA HIS A 184 -22.35 -1.85 -0.35
C HIS A 184 -23.64 -2.45 0.16
N ARG A 185 -24.08 -2.00 1.33
CA ARG A 185 -25.32 -2.45 1.95
C ARG A 185 -26.48 -1.65 1.37
N ASN A 186 -27.52 -2.34 0.92
CA ASN A 186 -28.74 -1.69 0.45
C ASN A 186 -29.43 -0.92 1.58
N LEU A 187 -30.28 0.04 1.22
CA LEU A 187 -31.05 0.85 2.18
C LEU A 187 -31.93 0.03 3.14
N ASP A 188 -32.25 -1.22 2.78
CA ASP A 188 -32.98 -2.15 3.64
C ASP A 188 -32.14 -2.69 4.80
N ASN A 189 -30.82 -2.45 4.80
CA ASN A 189 -29.82 -2.95 5.73
C ASN A 189 -29.73 -4.48 5.86
N MET A 190 -30.38 -5.22 4.97
CA MET A 190 -30.51 -6.67 5.02
C MET A 190 -29.83 -7.35 3.83
N THR A 191 -29.68 -6.63 2.72
CA THR A 191 -29.08 -7.14 1.49
C THR A 191 -27.88 -6.30 1.06
N TYR A 192 -27.05 -6.87 0.20
CA TYR A 192 -25.90 -6.20 -0.40
C TYR A 192 -26.09 -6.09 -1.91
N ALA A 193 -25.52 -5.04 -2.49
CA ALA A 193 -25.39 -4.85 -3.92
C ALA A 193 -23.94 -4.52 -4.27
N LYS A 194 -23.60 -4.61 -5.56
CA LYS A 194 -22.29 -4.24 -6.07
C LYS A 194 -22.41 -3.15 -7.11
N ASP A 195 -21.60 -2.13 -6.98
CA ASP A 195 -21.50 -1.03 -7.93
C ASP A 195 -20.19 -1.14 -8.69
N GLN A 196 -20.25 -0.95 -10.00
CA GLN A 196 -19.09 -1.00 -10.89
C GLN A 196 -18.53 0.41 -11.05
N TYR A 197 -17.23 0.58 -10.84
CA TYR A 197 -16.49 1.82 -11.08
C TYR A 197 -15.31 1.57 -12.01
N CYS A 198 -14.92 2.59 -12.77
CA CYS A 198 -13.66 2.60 -13.49
C CYS A 198 -12.93 3.93 -13.32
N TRP A 199 -11.60 3.88 -13.32
CA TRP A 199 -10.71 4.99 -13.13
C TRP A 199 -10.55 5.82 -14.41
N GLU A 200 -10.89 7.10 -14.33
CA GLU A 200 -10.70 8.09 -15.40
C GLU A 200 -10.02 9.36 -14.85
N GLY A 201 -9.07 9.17 -13.94
CA GLY A 201 -8.50 10.23 -13.08
C GLY A 201 -9.26 10.42 -11.77
N SER A 202 -10.45 9.83 -11.66
CA SER A 202 -11.20 9.55 -10.44
C SER A 202 -12.07 8.31 -10.67
N TRP A 203 -12.68 7.77 -9.61
CA TRP A 203 -13.60 6.64 -9.72
C TRP A 203 -14.94 7.07 -10.34
N VAL A 204 -15.22 6.61 -11.56
CA VAL A 204 -16.46 6.90 -12.28
C VAL A 204 -17.41 5.70 -12.22
N PHE A 205 -18.59 5.90 -11.66
CA PHE A 205 -19.66 4.90 -11.62
C PHE A 205 -20.10 4.48 -13.03
N LYS A 206 -20.19 3.17 -13.27
CA LYS A 206 -20.55 2.55 -14.56
C LYS A 206 -21.87 1.78 -14.52
N GLY A 207 -22.48 1.63 -13.35
CA GLY A 207 -23.72 0.89 -13.16
C GLY A 207 -23.60 -0.17 -12.08
N ASN A 208 -24.73 -0.83 -11.79
CA ASN A 208 -24.76 -1.92 -10.83
C ASN A 208 -24.22 -3.19 -11.48
N LYS A 209 -23.64 -4.05 -10.65
CA LYS A 209 -23.21 -5.40 -11.00
C LYS A 209 -24.12 -6.38 -10.26
N ASP A 210 -24.79 -7.22 -11.02
CA ASP A 210 -25.65 -8.30 -10.50
C ASP A 210 -24.82 -9.42 -9.83
#